data_AF-D2W5X8-F1
#
_entry.id   AF-D2W5X8-F1
#
_cell.length_a   1.000
_cell.length_b   1.000
_cell.length_c   1.000
_cell.angle_alpha   90.00
_cell.angle_beta   90.00
_cell.angle_gamma   90.00
#
_symmetry.space_group_name_H-M   'P 1'
#
loop_
_entity.id
_entity.type
_entity.pdbx_description
1 polymer ?
#
loop_
_entity_poly.entity_id
_entity_poly.type
_entity_poly.pdbx_seq_one_letter_code
_entity_poly.pdbx_strand_id
1 'polypeptide(L)'
;MGFEFRRFKPLTSEEFHHNFTEYQKMEEKNDVYLIVVDKEGNSVIPETIGIKLAYMSQFEIKIRKKRKKSGIEKWKKIHCFSEKVDLSDQDNLLKSIENQLKMNQVSDLALSSNHHRVVSAKTCKIRRNYRNYEIAFFSLKFEDVNETLYFKSVNIEGEKKFKKIDKQLVEKDLPLSSQDAQVLTCGYPELLLRKYLSVKSNIQN
;
A
#
# COMPACT_ATOMS: atom_id res chain seq x y z
N MET A 1 -5.93 15.95 -11.16
CA MET A 1 -4.81 15.51 -10.30
C MET A 1 -5.32 15.21 -8.90
N GLY A 2 -5.28 13.94 -8.47
CA GLY A 2 -5.74 13.50 -7.15
C GLY A 2 -4.58 13.43 -6.15
N PHE A 3 -4.84 13.81 -4.91
CA PHE A 3 -3.90 13.70 -3.78
C PHE A 3 -4.46 12.66 -2.81
N GLU A 4 -3.66 11.88 -2.10
CA GLU A 4 -4.20 10.87 -1.17
C GLU A 4 -3.73 11.15 0.25
N PHE A 5 -4.65 11.44 1.16
CA PHE A 5 -4.40 11.36 2.60
C PHE A 5 -4.99 10.05 3.11
N ARG A 6 -4.18 9.23 3.77
CA ARG A 6 -4.60 7.92 4.25
C ARG A 6 -4.22 7.76 5.73
N ARG A 7 -5.18 7.24 6.50
CA ARG A 7 -4.95 6.76 7.86
C ARG A 7 -5.35 5.30 7.97
N PHE A 8 -4.66 4.57 8.84
CA PHE A 8 -4.92 3.16 9.11
C PHE A 8 -5.09 2.92 10.60
N LYS A 9 -6.06 2.09 10.96
CA LYS A 9 -6.23 1.52 12.30
C LYS A 9 -6.18 -0.01 12.17
N PRO A 10 -5.28 -0.71 12.89
CA PRO A 10 -5.30 -2.17 12.95
C PRO A 10 -6.64 -2.68 13.47
N LEU A 11 -7.05 -3.85 13.01
CA LEU A 11 -8.26 -4.55 13.45
C LEU A 11 -7.92 -5.97 13.85
N THR A 12 -8.75 -6.57 14.69
CA THR A 12 -8.79 -8.02 14.85
C THR A 12 -9.48 -8.70 13.66
N SER A 13 -9.34 -10.02 13.56
CA SER A 13 -10.04 -10.81 12.56
C SER A 13 -11.55 -10.69 12.72
N GLU A 14 -12.07 -10.75 13.96
CA GLU A 14 -13.50 -10.66 14.26
C GLU A 14 -14.07 -9.31 13.86
N GLU A 15 -13.37 -8.21 14.18
CA GLU A 15 -13.76 -6.86 13.76
C GLU A 15 -13.83 -6.75 12.24
N PHE A 16 -12.84 -7.28 11.52
CA PHE A 16 -12.84 -7.27 10.07
C PHE A 16 -14.04 -8.03 9.50
N HIS A 17 -14.31 -9.26 9.94
CA HIS A 17 -15.41 -10.08 9.43
C HIS A 17 -16.79 -9.50 9.75
N HIS A 18 -16.95 -8.89 10.94
CA HIS A 18 -18.16 -8.19 11.30
C HIS A 18 -18.44 -7.03 10.34
N ASN A 19 -17.45 -6.16 10.13
CA ASN A 19 -17.58 -5.05 9.16
C ASN A 19 -17.78 -5.58 7.74
N PHE A 20 -17.07 -6.63 7.34
CA PHE A 20 -17.24 -7.24 6.01
C PHE A 20 -18.67 -7.70 5.78
N THR A 21 -19.30 -8.29 6.79
CA THR A 21 -20.70 -8.75 6.75
C THR A 21 -21.69 -7.59 6.74
N GLU A 22 -21.49 -6.59 7.61
CA GLU A 22 -22.35 -5.41 7.70
C GLU A 22 -22.34 -4.59 6.39
N TYR A 23 -21.20 -4.58 5.70
CA TYR A 23 -20.96 -3.76 4.51
C TYR A 23 -20.90 -4.56 3.20
N GLN A 24 -21.56 -5.73 3.12
CA GLN A 24 -21.57 -6.64 1.95
C GLN A 24 -21.92 -6.00 0.59
N LYS A 25 -22.50 -4.79 0.55
CA LYS A 25 -22.77 -4.04 -0.69
C LYS A 25 -21.59 -3.19 -1.20
N MET A 26 -20.42 -3.29 -0.58
CA MET A 26 -19.22 -2.55 -0.96
C MET A 26 -18.50 -3.18 -2.16
N GLU A 27 -17.77 -2.36 -2.92
CA GLU A 27 -16.92 -2.84 -4.01
C GLU A 27 -15.71 -3.58 -3.40
N GLU A 28 -15.53 -4.84 -3.78
CA GLU A 28 -14.33 -5.61 -3.47
C GLU A 28 -13.23 -5.32 -4.49
N LYS A 29 -12.02 -5.09 -3.99
CA LYS A 29 -10.82 -4.88 -4.80
C LYS A 29 -9.67 -5.69 -4.25
N ASN A 30 -9.20 -6.62 -5.07
CA ASN A 30 -8.01 -7.41 -4.79
C ASN A 30 -6.81 -6.79 -5.50
N ASP A 31 -5.81 -6.41 -4.72
CA ASP A 31 -4.58 -5.79 -5.22
C ASP A 31 -3.36 -6.62 -4.74
N VAL A 32 -2.36 -6.76 -5.59
CA VAL A 32 -1.07 -7.37 -5.25
C VAL A 32 -0.01 -6.28 -5.21
N TYR A 33 0.67 -6.13 -4.08
CA TYR A 33 1.81 -5.25 -3.92
C TYR A 33 3.10 -6.07 -3.92
N LEU A 34 4.18 -5.47 -4.42
CA LEU A 34 5.46 -6.13 -4.55
C LEU A 34 6.49 -5.37 -3.71
N ILE A 35 7.18 -6.10 -2.85
CA ILE A 35 8.30 -5.61 -2.06
C ILE A 35 9.55 -6.31 -2.58
N VAL A 36 10.53 -5.54 -3.03
CA VAL A 36 11.82 -6.11 -3.43
C VAL A 36 12.75 -6.03 -2.22
N VAL A 37 13.32 -7.18 -1.88
CA VAL A 37 14.22 -7.35 -0.74
C VAL A 37 15.52 -8.01 -1.16
N ASP A 38 16.59 -7.78 -0.42
CA ASP A 38 17.84 -8.53 -0.55
C ASP A 38 17.72 -9.93 0.11
N LYS A 39 18.81 -10.72 0.06
CA LYS A 39 18.87 -12.04 0.70
C LYS A 39 18.76 -11.98 2.22
N GLU A 40 19.18 -10.88 2.83
CA GLU A 40 19.00 -10.64 4.26
C GLU A 40 17.57 -10.25 4.59
N GLY A 41 16.74 -9.95 3.58
CA GLY A 41 15.34 -9.56 3.68
C GLY A 41 15.14 -8.09 4.07
N ASN A 42 16.11 -7.23 3.79
CA ASN A 42 15.98 -5.78 3.87
C ASN A 42 15.41 -5.26 2.55
N SER A 43 14.61 -4.19 2.60
CA SER A 43 14.09 -3.61 1.37
C SER A 43 15.18 -2.86 0.62
N VAL A 44 15.34 -3.18 -0.66
CA VAL A 44 16.31 -2.52 -1.56
C VAL A 44 15.70 -1.36 -2.33
N ILE A 45 14.37 -1.29 -2.37
CA ILE A 45 13.65 -0.16 -2.93
C ILE A 45 13.35 0.83 -1.79
N PRO A 46 13.70 2.12 -1.95
CA PRO A 46 13.38 3.13 -0.95
C PRO A 46 11.91 3.12 -0.54
N GLU A 47 11.62 3.34 0.73
CA GLU A 47 10.24 3.43 1.28
C GLU A 47 9.37 4.51 0.59
N THR A 48 10.00 5.40 -0.16
CA THR A 48 9.37 6.43 -0.98
C THR A 48 8.82 5.89 -2.30
N ILE A 49 9.07 4.63 -2.64
CA ILE A 49 8.63 3.97 -3.87
C ILE A 49 7.80 2.74 -3.51
N GLY A 50 6.62 2.64 -4.10
CA GLY A 50 5.74 1.47 -3.98
C GLY A 50 5.45 0.85 -5.33
N ILE A 51 5.45 -0.48 -5.39
CA ILE A 51 5.13 -1.23 -6.60
C ILE A 51 3.87 -2.04 -6.36
N LYS A 52 2.92 -1.91 -7.27
CA LYS A 52 1.68 -2.67 -7.27
C LYS A 52 1.50 -3.33 -8.63
N LEU A 53 1.03 -4.58 -8.65
CA LEU A 53 0.55 -5.24 -9.84
C LEU A 53 -0.96 -4.99 -9.98
N ALA A 54 -1.34 -4.19 -10.98
CA ALA A 54 -2.72 -3.91 -11.34
C ALA A 54 -3.18 -4.86 -12.46
N TYR A 55 -4.38 -5.43 -12.33
CA TYR A 55 -5.01 -6.30 -13.35
C TYR A 55 -4.11 -7.44 -13.86
N MET A 56 -3.22 -7.96 -13.00
CA MET A 56 -2.29 -9.07 -13.28
C MET A 56 -1.39 -8.89 -14.52
N SER A 57 -1.26 -7.67 -15.03
CA SER A 57 -0.57 -7.40 -16.30
C SER A 57 0.09 -6.02 -16.38
N GLN A 58 -0.14 -5.14 -15.39
CA GLN A 58 0.40 -3.79 -15.40
C GLN A 58 1.03 -3.45 -14.06
N PHE A 59 2.18 -2.77 -14.08
CA PHE A 59 2.75 -2.19 -12.88
C PHE A 59 2.15 -0.81 -12.61
N GLU A 60 1.83 -0.55 -11.36
CA GLU A 60 1.56 0.79 -10.84
C GLU A 60 2.71 1.14 -9.89
N ILE A 61 3.54 2.11 -10.28
CA ILE A 61 4.62 2.63 -9.46
C ILE A 61 4.11 3.89 -8.75
N LYS A 62 4.19 3.91 -7.43
CA LYS A 62 3.87 5.07 -6.60
C LYS A 62 5.16 5.68 -6.08
N ILE A 63 5.30 7.00 -6.17
CA ILE A 63 6.47 7.73 -5.66
C ILE A 63 6.04 8.84 -4.70
N ARG A 64 6.63 8.87 -3.51
CA ARG A 64 6.47 9.95 -2.53
C ARG A 64 7.32 11.14 -2.97
N LYS A 65 6.68 12.26 -3.30
CA LYS A 65 7.33 13.53 -3.66
C LYS A 65 7.04 14.60 -2.62
N LYS A 66 8.09 15.27 -2.14
CA LYS A 66 7.97 16.46 -1.29
C LYS A 66 7.65 17.67 -2.17
N ARG A 67 6.54 18.38 -1.91
CA ARG A 67 6.26 19.65 -2.59
C ARG A 67 6.99 20.78 -1.85
N LYS A 68 7.89 21.47 -2.55
CA LYS A 68 8.68 22.61 -2.01
C LYS A 68 7.83 23.68 -1.31
N LYS A 69 6.60 23.94 -1.76
CA LYS A 69 5.75 25.04 -1.28
C LYS A 69 4.92 24.77 -0.02
N SER A 70 4.72 23.51 0.38
CA SER A 70 3.72 23.19 1.43
C SER A 70 4.26 22.36 2.57
N GLY A 71 5.54 21.96 2.58
CA GLY A 71 6.12 21.06 3.60
C GLY A 71 5.55 19.63 3.61
N ILE A 72 4.42 19.40 2.94
CA ILE A 72 3.67 18.14 2.90
C ILE A 72 4.24 17.21 1.82
N GLU A 73 4.45 15.96 2.21
CA GLU A 73 4.86 14.86 1.35
C GLU A 73 3.64 14.15 0.76
N LYS A 74 3.69 13.83 -0.54
CA LYS A 74 2.53 13.37 -1.31
C LYS A 74 2.89 12.20 -2.22
N TRP A 75 2.02 11.20 -2.33
CA TRP A 75 2.20 10.09 -3.28
C TRP A 75 1.72 10.48 -4.69
N LYS A 76 2.56 10.21 -5.69
CA LYS A 76 2.25 10.33 -7.12
C LYS A 76 2.17 8.92 -7.72
N LYS A 77 1.07 8.60 -8.40
CA LYS A 77 0.93 7.38 -9.20
C LYS A 77 1.57 7.57 -10.57
N ILE A 78 2.29 6.57 -11.04
CA ILE A 78 2.88 6.44 -12.37
C ILE A 78 2.41 5.10 -12.92
N HIS A 79 1.61 5.16 -13.98
CA HIS A 79 1.13 3.97 -14.67
C HIS A 79 2.26 3.45 -15.55
N CYS A 80 2.64 2.20 -15.33
CA CYS A 80 3.76 1.54 -15.99
C CYS A 80 3.19 0.35 -16.76
N PHE A 81 3.42 0.32 -18.06
CA PHE A 81 2.97 -0.78 -18.90
C PHE A 81 4.07 -1.84 -18.95
N SER A 82 3.75 -3.07 -18.56
CA SER A 82 4.59 -4.23 -18.83
C SER A 82 3.82 -5.24 -19.66
N GLU A 83 4.55 -6.18 -20.26
CA GLU A 83 3.96 -7.42 -20.73
C GLU A 83 3.46 -8.25 -19.53
N LYS A 84 2.74 -9.35 -19.81
CA LYS A 84 2.21 -10.25 -18.77
C LYS A 84 3.29 -10.57 -17.74
N VAL A 85 2.98 -10.31 -16.48
CA VAL A 85 3.90 -10.52 -15.38
C VAL A 85 3.58 -11.86 -14.74
N ASP A 86 4.51 -12.82 -14.86
CA ASP A 86 4.45 -14.05 -14.09
C ASP A 86 5.10 -13.82 -12.73
N LEU A 87 4.34 -14.01 -11.65
CA LEU A 87 4.83 -13.86 -10.28
C LEU A 87 5.68 -15.07 -9.84
N SER A 88 5.58 -16.21 -10.52
CA SER A 88 6.36 -17.40 -10.23
C SER A 88 7.80 -17.32 -10.76
N ASP A 89 8.02 -16.51 -11.80
CA ASP A 89 9.34 -16.28 -12.39
C ASP A 89 10.01 -15.03 -11.79
N GLN A 90 10.79 -15.24 -10.74
CA GLN A 90 11.48 -14.18 -10.00
C GLN A 90 12.45 -13.38 -10.87
N ASP A 91 13.15 -14.02 -11.81
CA ASP A 91 14.12 -13.35 -12.66
C ASP A 91 13.45 -12.39 -13.64
N ASN A 92 12.40 -12.86 -14.31
CA ASN A 92 11.64 -12.02 -15.22
C ASN A 92 10.88 -10.92 -14.48
N LEU A 93 10.38 -11.18 -13.28
CA LEU A 93 9.72 -10.19 -12.44
C LEU A 93 10.68 -9.07 -12.02
N LEU A 94 11.88 -9.41 -11.51
CA LEU A 94 12.89 -8.43 -11.11
C LEU A 94 13.36 -7.58 -12.29
N LYS A 95 13.64 -8.19 -13.44
CA LYS A 95 13.99 -7.46 -14.68
C LYS A 95 12.88 -6.53 -15.13
N SER A 96 11.63 -6.98 -15.06
CA SER A 96 10.49 -6.14 -15.43
C SER A 96 10.35 -4.93 -14.51
N ILE A 97 10.50 -5.11 -13.20
CA ILE A 97 10.49 -4.02 -12.22
C ILE A 97 11.64 -3.04 -12.49
N GLU A 98 12.86 -3.54 -12.66
CA GLU A 98 14.04 -2.73 -12.97
C GLU A 98 13.82 -1.88 -14.21
N ASN A 99 13.35 -2.49 -15.30
CA ASN A 99 13.08 -1.80 -16.56
C ASN A 99 12.04 -0.69 -16.37
N GLN A 100 10.95 -0.94 -15.64
CA GLN A 100 9.94 0.09 -15.40
C GLN A 100 10.47 1.24 -14.54
N LEU A 101 11.31 0.97 -13.53
CA LEU A 101 11.93 2.02 -12.71
C LEU A 101 12.87 2.90 -13.54
N LYS A 102 13.69 2.30 -14.41
CA LYS A 102 14.62 3.00 -15.31
C LYS A 102 13.90 3.81 -16.38
N MET A 103 12.96 3.19 -17.10
CA MET A 103 12.17 3.86 -18.15
C MET A 103 11.43 5.10 -17.62
N ASN A 104 10.95 5.04 -16.38
CA ASN A 104 10.23 6.15 -15.74
C ASN A 104 11.14 7.11 -14.97
N GLN A 105 12.47 6.97 -15.08
CA GLN A 105 13.47 7.80 -14.41
C GLN A 105 13.22 7.91 -12.89
N VAL A 106 12.85 6.78 -12.29
CA VAL A 106 12.52 6.68 -10.86
C VAL A 106 13.74 6.27 -10.05
N SER A 107 14.49 5.29 -10.58
CA SER A 107 15.66 4.71 -9.93
C SER A 107 16.49 3.94 -10.96
N ASP A 108 17.81 3.95 -10.79
CA ASP A 108 18.77 3.21 -11.63
C ASP A 108 19.25 1.90 -10.97
N LEU A 109 18.52 1.41 -9.95
CA LEU A 109 18.84 0.16 -9.25
C LEU A 109 18.97 -1.02 -10.23
N ALA A 110 19.98 -1.86 -10.01
CA ALA A 110 20.18 -3.12 -10.71
C ALA A 110 19.65 -4.26 -9.84
N LEU A 111 18.71 -5.05 -10.37
CA LEU A 111 18.05 -6.14 -9.67
C LEU A 111 18.45 -7.49 -10.29
N SER A 112 18.60 -8.50 -9.45
CA SER A 112 19.03 -9.85 -9.84
C SER A 112 18.60 -10.86 -8.80
N SER A 113 18.10 -12.02 -9.21
CA SER A 113 17.70 -13.11 -8.31
C SER A 113 18.83 -13.68 -7.46
N ASN A 114 20.09 -13.50 -7.90
CA ASN A 114 21.26 -13.89 -7.12
C ASN A 114 21.34 -13.13 -5.79
N HIS A 115 20.86 -11.88 -5.76
CA HIS A 115 21.00 -10.98 -4.61
C HIS A 115 19.65 -10.53 -4.04
N HIS A 116 18.59 -10.65 -4.83
CA HIS A 116 17.29 -10.10 -4.52
C HIS A 116 16.18 -11.14 -4.69
N ARG A 117 15.04 -10.85 -4.09
CA ARG A 117 13.78 -11.55 -4.33
C ARG A 117 12.62 -10.59 -4.21
N VAL A 118 11.50 -10.94 -4.81
CA VAL A 118 10.24 -10.21 -4.68
C VAL A 118 9.34 -10.96 -3.70
N VAL A 119 8.88 -10.24 -2.69
CA VAL A 119 7.83 -10.67 -1.77
C VAL A 119 6.52 -10.07 -2.24
N SER A 120 5.54 -10.93 -2.51
CA SER A 120 4.19 -10.50 -2.85
C SER A 120 3.36 -10.29 -1.58
N ALA A 121 2.61 -9.18 -1.56
CA ALA A 121 1.67 -8.83 -0.51
C ALA A 121 0.28 -8.73 -1.13
N LYS A 122 -0.58 -9.70 -0.81
CA LYS A 122 -1.95 -9.76 -1.29
C LYS A 122 -2.84 -8.95 -0.36
N THR A 123 -3.68 -8.10 -0.95
CA THR A 123 -4.66 -7.32 -0.21
C THR A 123 -6.05 -7.57 -0.78
N CYS A 124 -7.00 -7.88 0.10
CA CYS A 124 -8.42 -7.86 -0.22
C CYS A 124 -9.02 -6.65 0.48
N LYS A 125 -9.57 -5.72 -0.30
CA LYS A 125 -10.11 -4.46 0.20
C LYS A 125 -11.57 -4.33 -0.16
N ILE A 126 -12.42 -4.11 0.83
CA ILE A 126 -13.78 -3.62 0.65
C ILE A 126 -13.82 -2.13 0.89
N ARG A 127 -14.52 -1.39 0.02
CA ARG A 127 -14.55 0.07 0.09
C ARG A 127 -15.93 0.66 -0.15
N ARG A 128 -16.16 1.80 0.50
CA ARG A 128 -17.31 2.68 0.26
C ARG A 128 -16.84 4.10 0.06
N ASN A 129 -17.25 4.66 -1.08
CA ASN A 129 -17.06 6.05 -1.37
C ASN A 129 -18.17 6.88 -0.72
N TYR A 130 -17.77 7.80 0.15
CA TYR A 130 -18.59 8.92 0.58
C TYR A 130 -18.24 10.13 -0.29
N ARG A 131 -19.09 11.16 -0.28
CA ARG A 131 -18.97 12.34 -1.18
C ARG A 131 -17.53 12.88 -1.30
N ASN A 132 -16.80 12.94 -0.18
CA ASN A 132 -15.47 13.54 -0.13
C ASN A 132 -14.35 12.63 0.42
N TYR A 133 -14.65 11.39 0.84
CA TYR A 133 -13.66 10.44 1.36
C TYR A 133 -14.10 8.98 1.13
N GLU A 134 -13.15 8.05 1.17
CA GLU A 134 -13.34 6.60 1.04
C GLU A 134 -13.07 5.98 2.42
N ILE A 135 -13.99 5.16 2.91
CA ILE A 135 -13.71 4.23 4.00
C ILE A 135 -13.43 2.88 3.35
N ALA A 136 -12.38 2.22 3.81
CA ALA A 136 -12.09 0.87 3.35
C ALA A 136 -11.59 -0.01 4.49
N PHE A 137 -12.00 -1.27 4.47
CA PHE A 137 -11.46 -2.33 5.32
C PHE A 137 -10.67 -3.26 4.42
N PHE A 138 -9.49 -3.67 4.86
CA PHE A 138 -8.70 -4.61 4.08
C PHE A 138 -7.93 -5.60 4.93
N SER A 139 -7.75 -6.78 4.36
CA SER A 139 -6.77 -7.76 4.80
C SER A 139 -5.46 -7.57 4.04
N LEU A 140 -4.36 -7.94 4.68
CA LEU A 140 -3.01 -7.93 4.16
C LEU A 140 -2.34 -9.24 4.53
N LYS A 141 -1.88 -9.98 3.52
CA LYS A 141 -1.13 -11.23 3.70
C LYS A 141 0.13 -11.19 2.84
N PHE A 142 1.29 -11.41 3.45
CA PHE A 142 2.54 -11.63 2.72
C PHE A 142 2.66 -13.12 2.37
N GLU A 143 3.23 -13.42 1.22
CA GLU A 143 3.37 -14.80 0.74
C GLU A 143 4.24 -15.67 1.64
N ASP A 144 5.28 -15.09 2.25
CA ASP A 144 6.24 -15.75 3.12
C ASP A 144 5.91 -15.63 4.62
N VAL A 145 4.72 -15.14 4.97
CA VAL A 145 4.28 -14.93 6.35
C VAL A 145 2.94 -15.63 6.60
N ASN A 146 2.89 -16.47 7.63
CA ASN A 146 1.68 -17.20 8.01
C ASN A 146 0.73 -16.40 8.93
N GLU A 147 0.63 -15.09 8.70
CA GLU A 147 -0.22 -14.17 9.45
C GLU A 147 -0.99 -13.31 8.46
N THR A 148 -2.27 -13.08 8.73
CA THR A 148 -3.08 -12.11 7.99
C THR A 148 -3.37 -10.93 8.89
N LEU A 149 -2.97 -9.74 8.44
CA LEU A 149 -3.17 -8.48 9.14
C LEU A 149 -4.44 -7.81 8.62
N TYR A 150 -5.20 -7.17 9.51
CA TYR A 150 -6.44 -6.50 9.15
C TYR A 150 -6.40 -5.02 9.53
N PHE A 151 -7.00 -4.18 8.68
CA PHE A 151 -6.98 -2.74 8.87
C PHE A 151 -8.29 -2.08 8.45
N LYS A 152 -8.72 -1.07 9.20
CA LYS A 152 -9.63 -0.01 8.76
C LYS A 152 -8.79 1.13 8.19
N SER A 153 -9.25 1.74 7.11
CA SER A 153 -8.64 2.92 6.53
C SER A 153 -9.65 3.98 6.14
N VAL A 154 -9.22 5.23 6.26
CA VAL A 154 -9.89 6.40 5.69
C VAL A 154 -8.94 7.02 4.69
N ASN A 155 -9.39 7.10 3.44
CA ASN A 155 -8.67 7.66 2.32
C ASN A 155 -9.40 8.91 1.80
N ILE A 156 -8.68 10.01 1.68
CA ILE A 156 -9.22 11.27 1.18
C ILE A 156 -8.50 11.60 -0.11
N GLU A 157 -9.24 11.56 -1.23
CA GLU A 157 -8.72 11.88 -2.55
C GLU A 157 -8.93 13.36 -2.94
N GLY A 158 -7.85 14.15 -2.97
CA GLY A 158 -7.79 15.50 -3.53
C GLY A 158 -7.79 16.62 -2.48
N GLU A 159 -6.94 17.62 -2.72
CA GLU A 159 -6.68 18.77 -1.83
C GLU A 159 -7.92 19.67 -1.66
N LYS A 160 -8.75 19.80 -2.71
CA LYS A 160 -10.02 20.53 -2.66
C LYS A 160 -11.10 19.79 -1.87
N LYS A 161 -11.04 18.44 -1.79
CA LYS A 161 -12.01 17.64 -1.03
C LYS A 161 -11.74 17.73 0.46
N PHE A 162 -10.46 17.77 0.87
CA PHE A 162 -10.08 17.84 2.28
C PHE A 162 -10.75 18.97 3.07
N LYS A 163 -10.81 20.20 2.51
CA LYS A 163 -11.46 21.34 3.16
C LYS A 163 -12.99 21.22 3.27
N LYS A 164 -13.61 20.34 2.49
CA LYS A 164 -15.07 20.11 2.43
C LYS A 164 -15.51 18.84 3.15
N ILE A 165 -14.59 18.17 3.83
CA ILE A 165 -14.90 16.97 4.58
C ILE A 165 -15.46 17.38 5.93
N ASP A 166 -16.59 16.78 6.27
CA ASP A 166 -17.12 16.83 7.61
C ASP A 166 -16.12 16.12 8.54
N LYS A 167 -15.44 16.94 9.35
CA LYS A 167 -14.41 16.46 10.29
C LYS A 167 -15.02 15.57 11.37
N GLN A 168 -16.28 15.77 11.75
CA GLN A 168 -16.95 14.94 12.75
C GLN A 168 -17.22 13.54 12.22
N LEU A 169 -17.56 13.41 10.94
CA LEU A 169 -17.71 12.11 10.27
C LEU A 169 -16.37 11.35 10.18
N VAL A 170 -15.29 12.04 9.82
CA VAL A 170 -13.95 11.43 9.86
C VAL A 170 -13.56 11.08 11.28
N GLU A 171 -13.86 11.94 12.26
CA GLU A 171 -13.51 11.70 13.66
C GLU A 171 -14.27 10.51 14.27
N LYS A 172 -15.53 10.31 13.87
CA LYS A 172 -16.32 9.13 14.24
C LYS A 172 -15.69 7.84 13.71
N ASP A 173 -15.17 7.86 12.48
CA ASP A 173 -14.64 6.67 11.83
C ASP A 173 -13.17 6.39 12.14
N LEU A 174 -12.36 7.43 12.32
CA LEU A 174 -10.94 7.42 12.64
C LEU A 174 -10.57 8.79 13.26
N PRO A 175 -10.58 8.93 14.60
CA PRO A 175 -10.44 10.23 15.26
C PRO A 175 -9.19 10.99 14.80
N LEU A 176 -9.39 12.23 14.35
CA LEU A 176 -8.31 13.09 13.85
C LEU A 176 -7.34 13.49 14.97
N SER A 177 -7.89 13.62 16.18
CA SER A 177 -7.25 13.95 17.46
C SER A 177 -6.71 12.74 18.24
N SER A 178 -6.81 11.52 17.69
CA SER A 178 -6.65 10.30 18.48
C SER A 178 -5.23 10.15 19.06
N GLN A 179 -5.17 10.12 20.39
CA GLN A 179 -4.10 9.50 21.17
C GLN A 179 -4.10 7.96 21.05
N ASP A 180 -4.96 7.37 20.20
CA ASP A 180 -4.93 5.95 19.88
C ASP A 180 -3.56 5.59 19.31
N ALA A 181 -2.76 4.89 20.11
CA ALA A 181 -1.35 4.61 19.88
C ALA A 181 -1.03 3.85 18.57
N GLN A 182 -2.05 3.39 17.83
CA GLN A 182 -1.92 2.54 16.65
C GLN A 182 -2.40 3.19 15.34
N VAL A 183 -2.83 4.46 15.35
CA VAL A 183 -3.25 5.13 14.10
C VAL A 183 -2.04 5.52 13.26
N LEU A 184 -1.85 4.83 12.13
CA LEU A 184 -0.72 5.05 11.23
C LEU A 184 -1.08 6.08 10.15
N THR A 185 -0.23 7.09 9.99
CA THR A 185 -0.34 8.10 8.93
C THR A 185 0.72 7.81 7.86
N CYS A 186 0.36 7.02 6.85
CA CYS A 186 1.30 6.58 5.81
C CYS A 186 0.58 6.29 4.48
N GLY A 187 1.34 6.08 3.41
CA GLY A 187 0.81 5.49 2.18
C GLY A 187 0.67 3.97 2.28
N TYR A 188 -0.10 3.35 1.39
CA TYR A 188 -0.14 1.87 1.29
C TYR A 188 1.27 1.25 1.17
N PRO A 189 2.18 1.73 0.30
CA PRO A 189 3.52 1.15 0.20
C PRO A 189 4.32 1.20 1.50
N GLU A 190 4.25 2.32 2.22
CA GLU A 190 4.94 2.53 3.48
C GLU A 190 4.35 1.66 4.61
N LEU A 191 3.03 1.53 4.67
CA LEU A 191 2.37 0.61 5.59
C LEU A 191 2.84 -0.83 5.36
N LEU A 192 2.83 -1.26 4.09
CA LEU A 192 3.21 -2.61 3.67
C LEU A 192 4.65 -2.92 4.06
N LEU A 193 5.58 -2.03 3.72
CA LEU A 193 6.99 -2.21 4.03
C LEU A 193 7.24 -2.24 5.55
N ARG A 194 6.67 -1.30 6.31
CA ARG A 194 6.83 -1.27 7.78
C ARG A 194 6.29 -2.54 8.42
N LYS A 195 5.14 -3.02 7.96
CA LYS A 195 4.53 -4.26 8.50
C LYS A 195 5.31 -5.50 8.09
N TYR A 196 5.79 -5.57 6.86
CA TYR A 196 6.66 -6.65 6.42
C TYR A 196 7.90 -6.78 7.32
N LEU A 197 8.63 -5.67 7.51
CA LEU A 197 9.84 -5.66 8.33
C LEU A 197 9.56 -6.00 9.80
N SER A 198 8.46 -5.49 10.37
CA SER A 198 8.05 -5.77 11.75
C SER A 198 7.65 -7.22 12.00
N VAL A 199 6.98 -7.88 11.04
CA VAL A 199 6.60 -9.28 11.22
C VAL A 199 7.82 -10.19 11.06
N LYS A 200 8.70 -9.87 10.10
CA LYS A 200 9.94 -10.62 9.90
C LYS A 200 10.86 -10.59 11.12
N SER A 201 11.01 -9.43 11.78
CA SER A 201 11.81 -9.33 13.01
C SER A 201 11.26 -10.20 14.15
N ASN A 202 9.95 -10.48 14.16
CA ASN A 202 9.33 -11.34 15.17
C ASN A 202 9.50 -12.85 14.88
N ILE A 203 9.85 -13.22 13.64
CA ILE A 203 10.12 -14.62 13.24
C ILE A 203 11.58 -15.01 13.54
N GLN A 204 12.48 -14.03 13.58
CA GLN A 204 13.91 -14.24 13.84
C GLN A 204 14.29 -14.25 15.33
N ASN A 205 13.34 -13.93 16.21
CA ASN A 205 13.47 -13.99 17.67
C ASN A 205 12.67 -15.17 18.22
#